data_AF-A0A8E2F666-F1
#
_entry.id   AF-A0A8E2F666-F1
#
_cell.length_a   1.000
_cell.length_b   1.000
_cell.length_c   1.000
_cell.angle_alpha   90.00
_cell.angle_beta   90.00
_cell.angle_gamma   90.00
#
_symmetry.space_group_name_H-M   'P 1'
#
loop_
_entity.id
_entity.type
_entity.pdbx_description
1 polymer ?
#
loop_
_entity_poly.entity_id
_entity_poly.type
_entity_poly.pdbx_seq_one_letter_code
_entity_poly.pdbx_strand_id
1 'polypeptide(L)'
;MPAILHRDLVLTDVPRETVDYDIVIYFWQELNDVELSAPGVECLVEKACGLFIWAATACRYIKAGRRVTKEELDQIYTRILLDSIRGDYAEEEKTKLFSLFRRIVGAIVVLFDPLSAKALCELLNSSRQEDIRQEDIKQTLNDLHSVLEIPESQPNPIRLLHPSFRDFLLAKERCQTQQL
;
A
#
# COMPACT_ATOMS: atom_id res chain seq x y z
N MET A 1 -2.38 -33.82 -30.79
CA MET A 1 -1.79 -32.63 -30.17
C MET A 1 -2.40 -32.50 -28.78
N PRO A 2 -1.63 -32.62 -27.68
CA PRO A 2 -2.20 -32.54 -26.34
C PRO A 2 -2.55 -31.08 -25.99
N ALA A 3 -3.71 -30.89 -25.39
CA ALA A 3 -4.19 -29.59 -24.95
C ALA A 3 -3.32 -29.08 -23.78
N ILE A 4 -2.75 -27.89 -23.94
CA ILE A 4 -2.08 -27.17 -22.86
C ILE A 4 -3.20 -26.69 -21.94
N LEU A 5 -3.33 -27.31 -20.76
CA LEU A 5 -4.16 -26.77 -19.68
C LEU A 5 -3.50 -25.48 -19.20
N HIS A 6 -4.01 -24.34 -19.64
CA HIS A 6 -3.78 -23.07 -18.95
C HIS A 6 -4.45 -23.17 -17.59
N ARG A 7 -3.66 -23.40 -16.54
CA ARG A 7 -4.07 -23.08 -15.18
C ARG A 7 -3.78 -21.61 -14.99
N ASP A 8 -4.83 -20.81 -15.01
CA ASP A 8 -4.77 -19.44 -14.53
C ASP A 8 -4.47 -19.51 -13.02
N LEU A 9 -3.20 -19.32 -12.68
CA LEU A 9 -2.79 -19.10 -11.29
C LEU A 9 -3.25 -17.68 -10.93
N VAL A 10 -4.49 -17.60 -10.45
CA VAL A 10 -5.04 -16.42 -9.82
C VAL A 10 -4.18 -16.13 -8.59
N LEU A 11 -3.39 -15.05 -8.64
CA LEU A 11 -2.42 -14.64 -7.61
C LEU A 11 -3.08 -14.39 -6.23
N THR A 12 -4.41 -14.30 -6.18
CA THR A 12 -5.19 -13.88 -5.01
C THR A 12 -5.52 -14.99 -4.00
N ASP A 13 -4.98 -16.21 -4.13
CA ASP A 13 -5.36 -17.34 -3.25
C ASP A 13 -4.16 -18.00 -2.53
N VAL A 14 -3.04 -17.28 -2.38
CA VAL A 14 -1.89 -17.76 -1.60
C VAL A 14 -2.05 -17.30 -0.14
N PRO A 15 -2.07 -18.22 0.84
CA PRO A 15 -2.14 -17.85 2.25
C PRO A 15 -1.02 -16.89 2.63
N ARG A 16 -1.36 -15.90 3.47
CA ARG A 16 -0.37 -14.91 3.94
C ARG A 16 0.85 -15.56 4.60
N GLU A 17 0.63 -16.64 5.33
CA GLU A 17 1.67 -17.45 5.96
C GLU A 17 2.67 -18.01 4.93
N THR A 18 2.18 -18.44 3.76
CA THR A 18 3.03 -18.91 2.66
C THR A 18 3.82 -17.76 2.05
N VAL A 19 3.17 -16.61 1.81
CA VAL A 19 3.85 -15.43 1.28
C VAL A 19 4.94 -14.94 2.24
N ASP A 20 4.65 -14.85 3.53
CA ASP A 20 5.60 -14.42 4.54
C ASP A 20 6.74 -15.42 4.70
N TYR A 21 6.46 -16.72 4.59
CA TYR A 21 7.50 -17.76 4.56
C TYR A 21 8.41 -17.65 3.33
N ASP A 22 7.85 -17.40 2.14
CA ASP A 22 8.65 -17.20 0.94
C ASP A 22 9.49 -15.90 1.03
N ILE A 23 8.97 -14.86 1.69
CA ILE A 23 9.72 -13.63 2.01
C ILE A 23 10.86 -13.91 3.00
N VAL A 24 10.67 -14.77 4.00
CA VAL A 24 11.75 -15.23 4.90
C VAL A 24 12.88 -15.88 4.09
N ILE A 25 12.54 -16.82 3.21
CA ILE A 25 13.52 -17.49 2.34
C ILE A 25 14.24 -16.46 1.46
N TYR A 26 13.48 -15.54 0.86
CA TYR A 26 14.04 -14.48 0.03
C TYR A 26 15.05 -13.62 0.80
N PHE A 27 14.74 -13.22 2.04
CA PHE A 27 15.68 -12.46 2.87
C PHE A 27 16.95 -13.24 3.20
N TRP A 28 16.84 -14.51 3.58
CA TRP A 28 18.01 -15.33 3.86
C TRP A 28 18.90 -15.55 2.64
N GLN A 29 18.30 -15.67 1.47
CA GLN A 29 19.03 -15.87 0.23
C GLN A 29 19.68 -14.56 -0.23
N GLU A 30 18.92 -13.46 -0.23
CA GLU A 30 19.45 -12.17 -0.66
C GLU A 30 20.49 -11.67 0.32
N LEU A 31 20.23 -11.66 1.62
CA LEU A 31 21.12 -11.05 2.62
C LEU A 31 22.15 -12.04 3.19
N ASN A 32 22.53 -13.05 2.42
CA ASN A 32 23.48 -14.09 2.85
C ASN A 32 24.90 -13.56 3.16
N ASP A 33 25.23 -12.38 2.62
CA ASP A 33 26.49 -11.67 2.80
C ASP A 33 26.43 -10.63 3.93
N VAL A 34 25.29 -10.51 4.61
CA VAL A 34 25.06 -9.57 5.70
C VAL A 34 24.82 -10.34 7.00
N GLU A 35 25.48 -9.92 8.08
CA GLU A 35 25.32 -10.53 9.39
C GLU A 35 23.98 -10.10 10.03
N LEU A 36 22.92 -10.86 9.75
CA LEU A 36 21.57 -10.66 10.28
C LEU A 36 21.18 -11.81 11.20
N SER A 37 20.63 -11.44 12.36
CA SER A 37 20.05 -12.41 13.30
C SER A 37 18.64 -12.83 12.84
N ALA A 38 18.19 -14.02 13.25
CA ALA A 38 16.83 -14.49 12.95
C ALA A 38 15.72 -13.50 13.40
N PRO A 39 15.80 -12.88 14.60
CA PRO A 39 14.85 -11.83 14.99
C PRO A 39 14.88 -10.60 14.07
N GLY A 40 16.04 -10.29 13.49
CA GLY A 40 16.18 -9.21 12.51
C GLY A 40 15.42 -9.52 11.22
N VAL A 41 15.49 -10.76 10.74
CA VAL A 41 14.75 -11.23 9.55
C VAL A 41 13.25 -11.26 9.82
N GLU A 42 12.81 -11.76 10.99
CA GLU A 42 11.40 -11.75 11.39
C GLU A 42 10.81 -10.33 11.38
N CYS A 43 11.54 -9.34 11.89
CA CYS A 43 11.14 -7.94 11.85
C CYS A 43 10.99 -7.43 10.41
N LEU A 44 11.91 -7.78 9.50
CA LEU A 44 11.82 -7.39 8.09
C LEU A 44 10.61 -8.02 7.40
N VAL A 45 10.27 -9.27 7.73
CA VAL A 45 9.10 -9.97 7.19
C VAL A 45 7.81 -9.32 7.66
N GLU A 46 7.72 -8.99 8.95
CA GLU A 46 6.59 -8.25 9.51
C GLU A 46 6.38 -6.92 8.77
N LYS A 47 7.47 -6.18 8.51
CA LYS A 47 7.42 -4.90 7.78
C LYS A 47 7.15 -5.04 6.29
N ALA A 48 7.56 -6.15 5.67
CA ALA A 48 7.26 -6.43 4.27
C ALA A 48 5.76 -6.55 4.03
N CYS A 49 5.00 -6.94 5.07
CA CYS A 49 3.57 -7.13 4.99
C CYS A 49 3.14 -7.91 3.73
N GLY A 50 3.80 -9.03 3.42
CA GLY A 50 3.49 -9.87 2.26
C GLY A 50 3.93 -9.30 0.91
N LEU A 51 4.65 -8.18 0.87
CA LEU A 51 5.05 -7.50 -0.36
C LEU A 51 6.51 -7.79 -0.71
N PHE A 52 6.73 -8.62 -1.74
CA PHE A 52 8.07 -8.88 -2.28
C PHE A 52 8.79 -7.63 -2.79
N ILE A 53 8.04 -6.63 -3.26
CA ILE A 53 8.62 -5.34 -3.67
C ILE A 53 9.29 -4.66 -2.48
N TRP A 54 8.67 -4.74 -1.30
CA TRP A 54 9.25 -4.22 -0.07
C TRP A 54 10.51 -5.01 0.30
N ALA A 55 10.43 -6.34 0.28
CA ALA A 55 11.56 -7.20 0.61
C ALA A 55 12.78 -6.96 -0.29
N ALA A 56 12.58 -6.94 -1.61
CA ALA A 56 13.63 -6.63 -2.58
C ALA A 56 14.25 -5.24 -2.35
N THR A 57 13.41 -4.26 -2.01
CA THR A 57 13.85 -2.91 -1.71
C THR A 57 14.72 -2.90 -0.45
N ALA A 58 14.26 -3.52 0.64
CA ALA A 58 15.00 -3.62 1.89
C ALA A 58 16.37 -4.32 1.69
N CYS A 59 16.40 -5.44 0.95
CA CYS A 59 17.64 -6.16 0.64
C CYS A 59 18.67 -5.25 -0.04
N ARG A 60 18.23 -4.53 -1.08
CA ARG A 60 19.09 -3.60 -1.82
C ARG A 60 19.68 -2.51 -0.92
N TYR A 61 18.92 -2.01 0.06
CA TYR A 61 19.40 -0.97 0.98
C TYR A 61 20.37 -1.49 2.02
N ILE A 62 20.04 -2.63 2.62
CA ILE A 62 20.87 -3.27 3.64
C ILE A 62 22.26 -3.58 3.05
N LYS A 63 22.31 -4.20 1.86
CA LYS A 63 23.56 -4.47 1.13
C LYS A 63 24.35 -3.22 0.80
N ALA A 64 23.66 -2.15 0.42
CA ALA A 64 24.31 -0.90 0.02
C ALA A 64 24.82 -0.07 1.22
N GLY A 65 24.49 -0.45 2.47
CA GLY A 65 24.89 0.28 3.68
C GLY A 65 24.45 1.75 3.70
N ARG A 66 23.48 2.13 2.86
CA ARG A 66 23.08 3.52 2.62
C ARG A 66 21.70 3.79 3.19
N ARG A 67 21.54 4.97 3.77
CA ARG A 67 20.23 5.45 4.23
C ARG A 67 19.34 5.69 3.02
N VAL A 68 18.06 5.36 3.14
CA VAL A 68 17.06 5.66 2.11
C VAL A 68 16.99 7.18 1.93
N THR A 69 17.18 7.64 0.69
CA THR A 69 17.03 9.07 0.37
C THR A 69 15.57 9.46 0.28
N LYS A 70 15.27 10.75 0.39
CA LYS A 70 13.91 11.27 0.32
C LYS A 70 13.30 11.01 -1.07
N GLU A 71 14.11 11.16 -2.11
CA GLU A 71 13.75 10.94 -3.52
C GLU A 71 13.37 9.47 -3.78
N GLU A 72 14.04 8.54 -3.12
CA GLU A 72 13.74 7.12 -3.26
C GLU A 72 12.50 6.69 -2.48
N LEU A 73 12.24 7.29 -1.31
CA LEU A 73 10.95 7.13 -0.63
C LEU A 73 9.81 7.65 -1.49
N ASP A 74 10.01 8.80 -2.15
CA ASP A 74 9.02 9.41 -3.04
C ASP A 74 8.71 8.47 -4.23
N GLN A 75 9.71 7.79 -4.78
CA GLN A 75 9.50 6.77 -5.81
C GLN A 75 8.71 5.55 -5.30
N ILE A 76 8.98 5.09 -4.09
CA ILE A 76 8.26 3.96 -3.48
C ILE A 76 6.79 4.34 -3.26
N TYR A 77 6.53 5.50 -2.67
CA TYR A 77 5.17 6.00 -2.45
C TYR A 77 4.41 6.21 -3.76
N THR A 78 5.07 6.76 -4.77
CA THR A 78 4.46 6.93 -6.10
C THR A 78 4.04 5.58 -6.68
N ARG A 79 4.87 4.53 -6.57
CA ARG A 79 4.51 3.20 -7.05
C ARG A 79 3.32 2.61 -6.30
N ILE A 80 3.32 2.70 -4.97
CA ILE A 80 2.20 2.20 -4.15
C ILE A 80 0.88 2.86 -4.57
N LEU A 81 0.89 4.18 -4.78
CA LEU A 81 -0.30 4.92 -5.23
C LEU A 81 -0.72 4.52 -6.64
N LEU A 82 0.22 4.43 -7.58
CA LEU A 82 -0.09 4.05 -8.96
C LEU A 82 -0.63 2.63 -9.05
N ASP A 83 -0.03 1.67 -8.34
CA ASP A 83 -0.47 0.28 -8.35
C ASP A 83 -1.85 0.13 -7.69
N SER A 84 -2.19 0.93 -6.67
CA SER A 84 -3.53 0.92 -6.04
C SER A 84 -4.68 1.38 -6.94
N ILE A 85 -4.37 2.01 -8.07
CA ILE A 85 -5.36 2.53 -9.04
C ILE A 85 -5.22 1.81 -10.38
N ARG A 86 -4.27 0.86 -10.48
CA ARG A 86 -3.91 0.18 -11.73
C ARG A 86 -4.89 -0.96 -12.01
N GLY A 87 -5.84 -0.70 -12.89
CA GLY A 87 -6.69 -1.73 -13.50
C GLY A 87 -6.99 -1.41 -14.96
N ASP A 88 -7.44 -2.44 -15.72
CA ASP A 88 -7.78 -2.34 -17.14
C ASP A 88 -9.19 -1.74 -17.34
N TYR A 89 -9.44 -0.62 -16.67
CA TYR A 89 -10.71 0.09 -16.70
C TYR A 89 -10.81 1.03 -17.90
N ALA A 90 -12.03 1.31 -18.34
CA ALA A 90 -12.28 2.38 -19.30
C ALA A 90 -11.84 3.74 -18.71
N GLU A 91 -11.42 4.69 -19.55
CA GLU A 91 -10.92 6.00 -19.09
C GLU A 91 -11.94 6.78 -18.24
N GLU A 92 -13.23 6.64 -18.53
CA GLU A 92 -14.31 7.24 -17.73
C GLU A 92 -14.41 6.63 -16.33
N GLU A 93 -14.20 5.31 -16.20
CA GLU A 93 -14.20 4.61 -14.92
C GLU A 93 -12.96 4.94 -14.10
N LYS A 94 -11.79 5.02 -14.74
CA LYS A 94 -10.55 5.49 -14.09
C LYS A 94 -10.75 6.87 -13.48
N THR A 95 -11.36 7.80 -14.21
CA THR A 95 -11.59 9.17 -13.72
C THR A 95 -12.43 9.18 -12.43
N LYS A 96 -13.45 8.33 -12.34
CA LYS A 96 -14.27 8.17 -11.12
C LYS A 96 -13.50 7.51 -9.99
N LEU A 97 -12.69 6.49 -10.30
CA LEU A 97 -11.85 5.82 -9.32
C LEU A 97 -10.82 6.80 -8.73
N PHE A 98 -10.17 7.60 -9.57
CA PHE A 98 -9.24 8.66 -9.15
C PHE A 98 -9.91 9.71 -8.29
N SER A 99 -11.10 10.19 -8.67
CA SER A 99 -11.81 11.20 -7.89
C SER A 99 -12.19 10.68 -6.50
N LEU A 100 -12.65 9.44 -6.41
CA LEU A 100 -12.98 8.74 -5.16
C LEU A 100 -11.73 8.53 -4.30
N PHE A 101 -10.66 8.01 -4.89
CA PHE A 101 -9.37 7.80 -4.24
C PHE A 101 -8.84 9.10 -3.62
N ARG A 102 -8.81 10.18 -4.40
CA ARG A 102 -8.37 11.49 -3.93
C ARG A 102 -9.24 12.03 -2.80
N ARG A 103 -10.54 11.79 -2.83
CA ARG A 103 -11.48 12.24 -1.78
C ARG A 103 -11.22 11.52 -0.46
N ILE A 104 -11.04 10.20 -0.52
CA ILE A 104 -10.80 9.35 0.67
C ILE A 104 -9.40 9.57 1.23
N VAL A 105 -8.35 9.38 0.42
CA VAL A 105 -6.96 9.51 0.88
C VAL A 105 -6.66 10.97 1.26
N GLY A 106 -7.17 11.94 0.50
CA GLY A 106 -7.03 13.35 0.83
C GLY A 106 -7.65 13.70 2.18
N ALA A 107 -8.83 13.17 2.51
CA ALA A 107 -9.42 13.37 3.82
C ALA A 107 -8.56 12.76 4.94
N ILE A 108 -8.09 11.51 4.78
CA ILE A 108 -7.23 10.84 5.77
C ILE A 108 -5.97 11.65 6.06
N VAL A 109 -5.35 12.22 5.02
CA VAL A 109 -4.10 12.99 5.12
C VAL A 109 -4.29 14.35 5.78
N VAL A 110 -5.44 15.00 5.55
CA VAL A 110 -5.74 16.34 6.08
C VAL A 110 -6.29 16.28 7.52
N LEU A 111 -6.99 15.20 7.88
CA LEU A 111 -7.54 15.04 9.21
C LEU A 111 -6.43 15.08 10.28
N PHE A 112 -6.72 15.80 11.37
CA PHE A 112 -5.84 15.85 12.53
C PHE A 112 -5.94 14.56 13.33
N ASP A 113 -7.17 14.13 13.62
CA ASP A 113 -7.47 12.88 14.31
C ASP A 113 -7.89 11.78 13.34
N PRO A 114 -7.24 10.59 13.39
CA PRO A 114 -7.65 9.42 12.63
C PRO A 114 -9.11 9.04 12.85
N LEU A 115 -9.85 8.78 11.76
CA LEU A 115 -11.25 8.35 11.80
C LEU A 115 -11.40 6.87 11.44
N SER A 116 -12.44 6.23 11.97
CA SER A 116 -12.86 4.91 11.48
C SER A 116 -13.46 5.01 10.08
N ALA A 117 -13.50 3.90 9.34
CA ALA A 117 -14.13 3.86 8.01
C ALA A 117 -15.58 4.38 8.04
N LYS A 118 -16.33 4.10 9.12
CA LYS A 118 -17.69 4.61 9.31
C LYS A 118 -17.72 6.13 9.49
N ALA A 119 -16.91 6.68 10.39
CA ALA A 119 -16.90 8.13 10.63
C ALA A 119 -16.39 8.90 9.40
N LEU A 120 -15.42 8.33 8.66
CA LEU A 120 -14.92 8.88 7.41
C LEU A 120 -16.02 8.87 6.33
N CYS A 121 -16.80 7.80 6.21
CA CYS A 121 -17.96 7.71 5.32
C CYS A 121 -19.00 8.82 5.61
N GLU A 122 -19.38 8.97 6.87
CA GLU A 122 -20.32 10.01 7.32
C GLU A 122 -19.79 11.42 7.00
N LEU A 123 -18.50 11.67 7.22
CA LEU A 123 -17.85 12.93 6.91
C LEU A 123 -17.87 13.23 5.40
N LEU A 124 -17.52 12.25 4.57
CA LEU A 124 -17.42 12.44 3.12
C LEU A 124 -18.78 12.59 2.43
N ASN A 125 -19.85 12.00 2.99
CA ASN A 125 -21.22 12.13 2.46
C ASN A 125 -21.90 13.45 2.86
N SER A 126 -21.30 14.21 3.78
CA SER A 126 -21.83 15.50 4.22
C SER A 126 -21.81 16.55 3.10
N SER A 127 -21.01 16.37 2.04
CA SER A 127 -20.81 17.37 0.96
C SER A 127 -21.73 17.23 -0.28
N ARG A 128 -22.75 16.35 -0.25
CA ARG A 128 -23.85 16.24 -1.25
C ARG A 128 -23.45 15.93 -2.71
N GLN A 129 -22.24 15.45 -3.00
CA GLN A 129 -21.79 15.25 -4.38
C GLN A 129 -22.00 13.81 -4.90
N GLU A 130 -21.85 12.80 -4.04
CA GLU A 130 -22.00 11.36 -4.34
C GLU A 130 -22.06 10.58 -3.03
N ASP A 131 -22.93 9.58 -2.93
CA ASP A 131 -23.02 8.67 -1.78
C ASP A 131 -21.87 7.65 -1.82
N ILE A 132 -20.90 7.80 -0.90
CA ILE A 132 -19.83 6.85 -0.64
C ILE A 132 -20.31 5.83 0.38
N ARG A 133 -20.13 4.54 0.12
CA ARG A 133 -20.41 3.44 1.04
C ARG A 133 -19.14 3.09 1.82
N GLN A 134 -19.29 2.38 2.94
CA GLN A 134 -18.13 1.95 3.72
C GLN A 134 -17.28 0.93 2.95
N GLU A 135 -17.92 0.12 2.10
CA GLU A 135 -17.25 -0.81 1.20
C GLU A 135 -16.36 -0.07 0.20
N ASP A 136 -16.79 1.07 -0.32
CA ASP A 136 -16.00 1.89 -1.25
C ASP A 136 -14.71 2.39 -0.57
N ILE A 137 -14.80 2.77 0.71
CA ILE A 137 -13.63 3.17 1.50
C ILE A 137 -12.68 1.99 1.69
N LYS A 138 -13.20 0.82 2.09
CA LYS A 138 -12.36 -0.37 2.27
C LYS A 138 -11.67 -0.78 0.97
N GLN A 139 -12.41 -0.81 -0.14
CA GLN A 139 -11.87 -1.16 -1.46
C GLN A 139 -10.80 -0.17 -1.92
N THR A 140 -11.06 1.14 -1.78
CA THR A 140 -10.10 2.19 -2.16
C THR A 140 -8.77 2.07 -1.39
N LEU A 141 -8.83 1.62 -0.13
CA LEU A 141 -7.67 1.54 0.75
C LEU A 141 -7.00 0.16 0.75
N ASN A 142 -7.61 -0.85 0.12
CA ASN A 142 -7.17 -2.25 0.19
C ASN A 142 -5.71 -2.45 -0.21
N ASP A 143 -5.21 -1.70 -1.19
CA ASP A 143 -3.83 -1.86 -1.66
C ASP A 143 -2.83 -0.95 -0.91
N LEU A 144 -3.33 -0.19 0.08
CA LEU A 144 -2.54 0.76 0.86
C LEU A 144 -2.13 0.24 2.24
N HIS A 145 -2.28 -1.05 2.53
CA HIS A 145 -1.87 -1.64 3.82
C HIS A 145 -0.38 -1.42 4.16
N SER A 146 0.47 -1.13 3.17
CA SER A 146 1.89 -0.81 3.38
C SER A 146 2.13 0.59 3.97
N VAL A 147 1.15 1.48 3.88
CA VAL A 147 1.25 2.89 4.32
C VAL A 147 0.11 3.31 5.26
N LEU A 148 -0.96 2.51 5.31
CA LEU A 148 -2.12 2.69 6.16
C LEU A 148 -2.40 1.42 6.98
N GLU A 149 -2.67 1.61 8.27
CA GLU A 149 -3.30 0.61 9.11
C GLU A 149 -4.82 0.71 8.92
N ILE A 150 -5.42 -0.35 8.37
CA ILE A 150 -6.84 -0.40 8.04
C ILE A 150 -7.49 -1.48 8.90
N PRO A 151 -8.25 -1.12 9.94
CA PRO A 151 -8.82 -2.10 10.85
C PRO A 151 -10.03 -2.82 10.26
N GLU A 152 -10.10 -4.13 10.47
CA GLU A 152 -11.26 -4.95 10.06
C GLU A 152 -12.51 -4.67 10.89
N SER A 153 -12.31 -4.43 12.19
CA SER A 153 -13.38 -4.22 13.18
C SER A 153 -13.56 -2.74 13.53
N GLN A 154 -14.81 -2.27 13.48
CA GLN A 154 -15.19 -0.98 14.06
C GLN A 154 -15.19 -1.06 15.59
N PRO A 155 -14.84 0.01 16.32
CA PRO A 155 -14.72 1.41 15.88
C PRO A 155 -13.28 1.89 15.63
N ASN A 156 -12.33 1.00 15.36
CA ASN A 156 -10.92 1.38 15.27
C ASN A 156 -10.65 2.36 14.10
N PRO A 157 -9.74 3.33 14.27
CA PRO A 157 -9.46 4.33 13.26
C PRO A 157 -8.45 3.85 12.20
N ILE A 158 -8.54 4.39 11.00
CA ILE A 158 -7.56 4.21 9.91
C ILE A 158 -6.34 5.10 10.22
N ARG A 159 -5.15 4.53 10.35
CA ARG A 159 -3.94 5.27 10.76
C ARG A 159 -2.89 5.27 9.67
N LEU A 160 -2.13 6.36 9.57
CA LEU A 160 -0.93 6.40 8.75
C LEU A 160 0.21 5.67 9.47
N LEU A 161 0.81 4.68 8.81
CA LEU A 161 1.96 3.93 9.34
C LEU A 161 3.25 4.76 9.27
N HIS A 162 3.33 5.66 8.29
CA HIS A 162 4.54 6.44 8.01
C HIS A 162 4.25 7.95 7.96
N PRO A 163 4.75 8.76 8.91
CA PRO A 163 4.63 10.21 8.86
C PRO A 163 5.18 10.81 7.54
N SER A 164 6.25 10.23 7.01
CA SER A 164 6.86 10.63 5.73
C SER A 164 5.95 10.45 4.52
N PHE A 165 4.94 9.58 4.60
CA PHE A 165 3.93 9.41 3.55
C PHE A 165 2.94 10.58 3.54
N ARG A 166 2.54 11.07 4.73
CA ARG A 166 1.75 12.31 4.87
C ARG A 166 2.50 13.50 4.27
N ASP A 167 3.77 13.64 4.64
CA ASP A 167 4.63 14.72 4.15
C ASP A 167 4.88 14.63 2.63
N PHE A 168 4.87 13.42 2.07
CA PHE A 168 4.95 13.20 0.63
C PHE A 168 3.68 13.69 -0.07
N LEU A 169 2.50 13.26 0.41
CA LEU A 169 1.21 13.62 -0.17
C LEU A 169 0.88 15.11 -0.06
N LEU A 170 1.33 15.79 1.02
CA LEU A 170 1.10 17.22 1.21
C LEU A 170 2.09 18.12 0.46
N ALA A 171 3.26 17.59 0.07
CA ALA A 171 4.29 18.36 -0.62
C ALA A 171 4.10 18.31 -2.14
N LYS A 172 3.55 19.39 -2.71
CA LYS A 172 3.30 19.53 -4.15
C LYS A 172 4.53 19.30 -5.03
N GLU A 173 5.73 19.58 -4.51
CA GLU A 173 7.00 19.39 -5.21
C GLU A 173 7.46 17.92 -5.25
N ARG A 174 6.93 17.08 -4.35
CA ARG A 174 7.31 15.67 -4.18
C ARG A 174 6.30 14.72 -4.84
N CYS A 175 5.01 14.97 -4.63
CA CYS A 175 3.94 14.25 -5.30
C CYS A 175 3.60 14.98 -6.62
N GLN A 176 4.46 14.86 -7.62
CA GLN A 176 4.28 15.47 -8.96
C GLN A 176 3.49 14.58 -9.91
N THR A 177 2.51 13.83 -9.41
CA THR A 177 1.70 13.02 -10.30
C THR A 177 0.59 13.92 -10.84
N GLN A 178 0.77 14.47 -12.05
CA GLN A 178 -0.31 15.12 -12.82
C GLN A 178 -1.50 14.18 -13.11
N GLN A 179 -1.42 12.92 -12.67
CA GLN A 179 -2.43 11.87 -12.79
C GLN A 179 -3.11 11.54 -11.44
N LEU A 180 -2.75 12.19 -10.31
CA LEU A 180 -3.43 12.10 -9.00
C LEU A 180 -4.24 13.37 -8.69
#